data_AF-A0A954Q545-F1
#
_entry.id   AF-A0A954Q545-F1
#
_cell.length_a   1.000
_cell.length_b   1.000
_cell.length_c   1.000
_cell.angle_alpha   90.00
_cell.angle_beta   90.00
_cell.angle_gamma   90.00
#
_symmetry.space_group_name_H-M   'P 1'
#
loop_
_entity.id
_entity.type
_entity.pdbx_description
1 polymer ?
#
loop_
_entity_poly.entity_id
_entity_poly.type
_entity_poly.pdbx_seq_one_letter_code
_entity_poly.pdbx_strand_id
1 'polypeptide(L)'
;MNRPHLEPHRTIKFAGGSIELDVPDGWWAEEVPFGREVRLVVAPQRPTNLRKMPSDAMWMAYHVTAVEESRDAETLSREVSQRLRMIVGGNAKLSPPTPFLVGKWNAAVAEFAGSDPSVPGVAVTGRHVLVRTDWGVFEFHASAPDAVVETRSETWTKTWESLLLNPPDATTNPVANGVQSPVSIIGDWKSYRSRMRFSEDGRVVIVPDAVGSNRTANPVTGSFDARDDLVFVRWDDGSRLNFRWRLEGNDLFLTDHEGQISHLKRVLN
;
A
#
# COMPACT_ATOMS: atom_id res chain seq x y z
N MET A 1 -26.70 -15.23 28.55
CA MET A 1 -26.56 -14.79 27.15
C MET A 1 -26.00 -13.39 27.16
N ASN A 2 -24.69 -13.23 26.96
CA ASN A 2 -24.07 -11.92 26.74
C ASN A 2 -23.61 -11.90 25.29
N ARG A 3 -24.31 -11.14 24.44
CA ARG A 3 -23.80 -10.79 23.11
C ARG A 3 -22.61 -9.85 23.34
N PRO A 4 -21.39 -10.15 22.87
CA PRO A 4 -20.32 -9.17 22.88
C PRO A 4 -20.74 -8.01 21.96
N HIS A 5 -20.52 -6.79 22.45
CA HIS A 5 -20.63 -5.56 21.68
C HIS A 5 -19.89 -5.70 20.35
N LEU A 6 -20.57 -5.44 19.23
CA LEU A 6 -19.91 -5.17 17.96
C LEU A 6 -19.13 -3.86 18.16
N GLU A 7 -17.80 -3.88 17.98
CA GLU A 7 -17.07 -2.63 17.81
C GLU A 7 -17.54 -1.99 16.50
N PRO A 8 -18.06 -0.75 16.53
CA PRO A 8 -18.54 -0.08 15.33
C PRO A 8 -17.34 0.35 14.47
N HIS A 9 -17.46 0.22 13.15
CA HIS A 9 -16.70 0.92 12.11
C HIS A 9 -15.22 1.20 12.42
N ARG A 10 -14.34 0.35 11.86
CA ARG A 10 -12.90 0.50 12.00
C ARG A 10 -12.35 1.41 10.90
N THR A 11 -11.99 2.64 11.23
CA THR A 11 -11.20 3.51 10.34
C THR A 11 -9.76 3.00 10.25
N ILE A 12 -9.23 2.88 9.02
CA ILE A 12 -7.83 2.53 8.75
C ILE A 12 -7.11 3.70 8.12
N LYS A 13 -5.88 3.92 8.58
CA LYS A 13 -4.90 4.81 7.95
C LYS A 13 -3.95 3.99 7.08
N PHE A 14 -3.77 4.39 5.83
CA PHE A 14 -2.97 3.74 4.81
C PHE A 14 -2.00 4.77 4.18
N ALA A 15 -0.88 4.30 3.62
CA ALA A 15 0.15 5.12 2.96
C ALA A 15 0.65 6.28 3.85
N GLY A 16 1.21 5.93 5.01
CA GLY A 16 1.70 6.91 5.99
C GLY A 16 0.62 7.79 6.62
N GLY A 17 -0.67 7.44 6.47
CA GLY A 17 -1.80 8.26 6.92
C GLY A 17 -2.31 9.28 5.91
N SER A 18 -1.74 9.30 4.71
CA SER A 18 -2.23 10.15 3.60
C SER A 18 -3.61 9.71 3.11
N ILE A 19 -3.99 8.46 3.41
CA ILE A 19 -5.28 7.89 3.04
C ILE A 19 -5.95 7.36 4.32
N GLU A 20 -7.17 7.81 4.58
CA GLU A 20 -8.03 7.25 5.63
C GLU A 20 -9.34 6.76 5.00
N LEU A 21 -9.85 5.62 5.47
CA LEU A 21 -11.13 5.06 5.04
C LEU A 21 -11.72 4.15 6.12
N ASP A 22 -13.03 3.99 6.08
CA ASP A 22 -13.76 3.10 6.98
C ASP A 22 -13.86 1.69 6.41
N VAL A 23 -13.51 0.70 7.23
CA VAL A 23 -13.69 -0.71 6.90
C VAL A 23 -15.11 -1.15 7.25
N PRO A 24 -15.82 -1.85 6.34
CA PRO A 24 -17.14 -2.38 6.63
C PRO A 24 -17.15 -3.32 7.86
N ASP A 25 -18.23 -3.27 8.63
CA ASP A 25 -18.32 -4.06 9.86
C ASP A 25 -18.17 -5.56 9.59
N GLY A 26 -17.32 -6.20 10.40
CA GLY A 26 -17.02 -7.63 10.29
C GLY A 26 -16.10 -8.02 9.13
N TRP A 27 -15.65 -7.07 8.31
CA TRP A 27 -14.68 -7.34 7.25
C TRP A 27 -13.26 -7.38 7.83
N TRP A 28 -12.45 -8.25 7.25
CA TRP A 28 -11.02 -8.31 7.51
C TRP A 28 -10.29 -7.26 6.66
N ALA A 29 -9.25 -6.67 7.22
CA ALA A 29 -8.40 -5.71 6.53
C ALA A 29 -6.93 -5.86 6.94
N GLU A 30 -6.02 -5.93 5.97
CA GLU A 30 -4.57 -6.07 6.20
C GLU A 30 -3.78 -5.47 5.03
N GLU A 31 -2.59 -4.96 5.32
CA GLU A 31 -1.65 -4.56 4.28
C GLU A 31 -0.92 -5.80 3.75
N VAL A 32 -1.06 -6.06 2.46
CA VAL A 32 -0.52 -7.23 1.77
C VAL A 32 0.48 -6.77 0.71
N PRO A 33 1.74 -7.21 0.81
CA PRO A 33 2.71 -7.00 -0.25
C PRO A 33 2.32 -7.74 -1.54
N PHE A 34 2.43 -7.05 -2.67
CA PHE A 34 2.12 -7.61 -3.99
C PHE A 34 3.11 -7.09 -5.04
N GLY A 35 4.08 -7.92 -5.42
CA GLY A 35 5.13 -7.53 -6.36
C GLY A 35 6.05 -6.45 -5.77
N ARG A 36 5.97 -5.22 -6.31
CA ARG A 36 6.76 -4.06 -5.84
C ARG A 36 5.92 -3.06 -5.04
N GLU A 37 4.69 -3.40 -4.72
CA GLU A 37 3.69 -2.54 -4.08
C GLU A 37 3.24 -3.14 -2.76
N VAL A 38 2.76 -2.30 -1.85
CA VAL A 38 1.96 -2.72 -0.69
C VAL A 38 0.52 -2.31 -0.95
N ARG A 39 -0.41 -3.25 -0.78
CA ARG A 39 -1.83 -3.03 -0.99
C ARG A 39 -2.58 -3.18 0.31
N LEU A 40 -3.50 -2.26 0.62
CA LEU A 40 -4.48 -2.53 1.65
C LEU A 40 -5.56 -3.42 1.03
N VAL A 41 -5.77 -4.62 1.58
CA VAL A 41 -6.80 -5.55 1.15
C VAL A 41 -7.88 -5.60 2.21
N VAL A 42 -9.14 -5.43 1.79
CA VAL A 42 -10.32 -5.46 2.64
C VAL A 42 -11.30 -6.48 2.07
N ALA A 43 -11.65 -7.50 2.85
CA ALA A 43 -12.46 -8.62 2.38
C ALA A 43 -13.45 -9.10 3.46
N PRO A 44 -14.61 -9.68 3.08
CA PRO A 44 -15.57 -10.20 4.05
C PRO A 44 -15.02 -11.34 4.90
N GLN A 45 -14.02 -12.05 4.38
CA GLN A 45 -13.31 -13.12 5.06
C GLN A 45 -11.82 -13.00 4.75
N ARG A 46 -10.99 -13.39 5.72
CA ARG A 46 -9.53 -13.43 5.53
C ARG A 46 -9.19 -14.43 4.41
N PRO A 47 -8.46 -14.03 3.36
CA PRO A 47 -8.04 -14.94 2.31
C PRO A 47 -7.13 -16.04 2.87
N THR A 48 -7.28 -17.26 2.36
CA THR A 48 -6.41 -18.39 2.74
C THR A 48 -5.00 -18.27 2.17
N ASN A 49 -4.81 -17.48 1.12
CA ASN A 49 -3.53 -17.23 0.49
C ASN A 49 -3.40 -15.74 0.15
N LEU A 50 -2.60 -15.01 0.92
CA LEU A 50 -2.37 -13.58 0.73
C LEU A 50 -1.63 -13.24 -0.58
N ARG A 51 -1.00 -14.23 -1.24
CA ARG A 51 -0.36 -14.03 -2.56
C ARG A 51 -1.37 -13.98 -3.71
N LYS A 52 -2.63 -14.35 -3.47
CA LYS A 52 -3.70 -14.29 -4.47
C LYS A 52 -4.78 -13.34 -3.96
N MET A 53 -5.09 -12.33 -4.75
CA MET A 53 -6.19 -11.43 -4.42
C MET A 53 -7.51 -12.21 -4.48
N PRO A 54 -8.32 -12.19 -3.41
CA PRO A 54 -9.65 -12.80 -3.42
C PRO A 54 -10.57 -12.10 -4.43
N SER A 55 -11.51 -12.85 -5.01
CA SER A 55 -12.46 -12.31 -5.97
C SER A 55 -13.60 -11.50 -5.34
N ASP A 56 -13.92 -11.72 -4.06
CA ASP A 56 -14.83 -10.90 -3.24
C ASP A 56 -14.02 -10.04 -2.27
N ALA A 57 -13.56 -8.88 -2.72
CA ALA A 57 -12.77 -7.94 -1.92
C ALA A 57 -12.65 -6.56 -2.56
N MET A 58 -12.07 -5.66 -1.76
CA MET A 58 -11.49 -4.40 -2.19
C MET A 58 -9.98 -4.48 -2.01
N TRP A 59 -9.21 -4.00 -2.98
CA TRP A 59 -7.79 -3.73 -2.79
C TRP A 59 -7.48 -2.30 -3.19
N MET A 60 -6.54 -1.73 -2.45
CA MET A 60 -6.19 -0.32 -2.52
C MET A 60 -4.67 -0.20 -2.61
N ALA A 61 -4.20 0.65 -3.51
CA ALA A 61 -2.79 0.93 -3.69
C ALA A 61 -2.58 2.44 -3.79
N TYR A 62 -1.38 2.89 -3.42
CA TYR A 62 -0.97 4.28 -3.56
C TYR A 62 0.38 4.34 -4.26
N HIS A 63 0.46 5.17 -5.29
CA HIS A 63 1.63 5.33 -6.14
C HIS A 63 2.08 6.79 -6.12
N VAL A 64 3.27 7.05 -5.59
CA VAL A 64 3.87 8.39 -5.68
C VAL A 64 4.21 8.67 -7.14
N THR A 65 3.64 9.72 -7.72
CA THR A 65 3.91 10.16 -9.10
C THR A 65 4.46 11.57 -9.11
N ALA A 66 5.35 11.89 -10.04
CA ALA A 66 5.84 13.26 -10.19
C ALA A 66 4.69 14.22 -10.54
N VAL A 67 4.76 15.44 -10.01
CA VAL A 67 3.75 16.51 -10.16
C VAL A 67 3.45 16.86 -11.63
N GLU A 68 4.37 16.52 -12.54
CA GLU A 68 4.35 16.88 -13.96
C GLU A 68 3.41 16.01 -14.84
N GLU A 69 2.88 14.90 -14.33
CA GLU A 69 1.90 14.11 -15.09
C GLU A 69 0.58 14.88 -15.23
N SER A 70 0.03 14.90 -16.46
CA SER A 70 -1.19 15.66 -16.76
C SER A 70 -2.32 15.30 -15.80
N ARG A 71 -2.85 16.34 -15.13
CA ARG A 71 -3.94 16.24 -14.15
C ARG A 71 -5.32 16.21 -14.79
N ASP A 72 -5.38 16.25 -16.11
CA ASP A 72 -6.66 16.34 -16.81
C ASP A 72 -7.47 15.04 -16.65
N ALA A 73 -8.79 15.18 -16.61
CA ALA A 73 -9.72 14.06 -16.39
C ALA A 73 -9.74 13.06 -17.55
N GLU A 74 -9.38 13.48 -18.77
CA GLU A 74 -9.36 12.63 -19.96
C GLU A 74 -8.17 11.66 -19.92
N THR A 75 -7.00 12.14 -19.53
CA THR A 75 -5.80 11.35 -19.28
C THR A 75 -6.04 10.34 -18.18
N LEU A 76 -6.64 10.75 -17.05
CA LEU A 76 -7.01 9.82 -15.98
C LEU A 76 -8.05 8.77 -16.43
N SER A 77 -9.01 9.16 -17.27
CA SER A 77 -10.01 8.24 -17.84
C SER A 77 -9.39 7.20 -18.78
N ARG A 78 -8.39 7.59 -19.58
CA ARG A 78 -7.60 6.63 -20.39
C ARG A 78 -6.78 5.69 -19.49
N GLU A 79 -6.16 6.25 -18.45
CA GLU A 79 -5.33 5.50 -17.52
C GLU A 79 -6.12 4.43 -16.76
N VAL A 80 -7.30 4.76 -16.20
CA VAL A 80 -8.13 3.77 -15.48
C VAL A 80 -8.52 2.60 -16.38
N SER A 81 -8.81 2.87 -17.66
CA SER A 81 -9.12 1.82 -18.63
C SER A 81 -7.92 0.93 -18.94
N GLN A 82 -6.73 1.52 -19.07
CA GLN A 82 -5.49 0.78 -19.33
C GLN A 82 -5.10 -0.10 -18.13
N ARG A 83 -5.10 0.47 -16.91
CA ARG A 83 -4.80 -0.27 -15.68
C ARG A 83 -5.81 -1.39 -15.44
N LEU A 84 -7.10 -1.11 -15.61
CA LEU A 84 -8.14 -2.12 -15.47
C LEU A 84 -7.89 -3.32 -16.40
N ARG A 85 -7.60 -3.11 -17.69
CA ARG A 85 -7.28 -4.21 -18.62
C ARG A 85 -6.07 -5.05 -18.19
N MET A 86 -5.07 -4.44 -17.57
CA MET A 86 -3.92 -5.19 -17.05
C MET A 86 -4.30 -6.09 -15.86
N ILE A 87 -5.27 -5.65 -15.05
CA ILE A 87 -5.74 -6.37 -13.86
C ILE A 87 -6.67 -7.53 -14.25
N VAL A 88 -7.70 -7.26 -15.07
CA VAL A 88 -8.77 -8.24 -15.37
C VAL A 88 -8.50 -9.05 -16.64
N GLY A 89 -7.46 -8.72 -17.39
CA GLY A 89 -7.10 -9.35 -18.66
C GLY A 89 -7.97 -8.90 -19.84
N GLY A 90 -7.58 -9.32 -21.04
CA GLY A 90 -8.20 -8.86 -22.30
C GLY A 90 -9.61 -9.37 -22.59
N ASN A 91 -10.08 -10.40 -21.88
CA ASN A 91 -11.39 -11.02 -22.12
C ASN A 91 -12.52 -10.40 -21.29
N ALA A 92 -12.22 -9.53 -20.33
CA ALA A 92 -13.23 -8.86 -19.54
C ALA A 92 -13.96 -7.79 -20.38
N LYS A 93 -15.25 -7.61 -20.11
CA LYS A 93 -16.04 -6.51 -20.65
C LYS A 93 -15.88 -5.30 -19.73
N LEU A 94 -15.47 -4.16 -20.28
CA LEU A 94 -15.27 -2.92 -19.54
C LEU A 94 -16.34 -1.90 -19.91
N SER A 95 -16.84 -1.15 -18.93
CA SER A 95 -17.62 0.06 -19.20
C SER A 95 -16.70 1.16 -19.73
N PRO A 96 -17.25 2.18 -20.43
CA PRO A 96 -16.53 3.43 -20.61
C PRO A 96 -16.13 4.03 -19.25
N PRO A 97 -14.95 4.66 -19.15
CA PRO A 97 -14.55 5.37 -17.94
C PRO A 97 -15.46 6.58 -17.71
N THR A 98 -15.84 6.81 -16.46
CA THR A 98 -16.65 7.95 -16.04
C THR A 98 -15.82 8.85 -15.12
N PRO A 99 -15.56 10.11 -15.50
CA PRO A 99 -14.84 11.05 -14.66
C PRO A 99 -15.73 11.63 -13.56
N PHE A 100 -15.14 11.93 -12.40
CA PHE A 100 -15.81 12.57 -11.27
C PHE A 100 -14.78 13.19 -10.30
N LEU A 101 -15.23 13.70 -9.15
CA LEU A 101 -14.38 14.30 -8.13
C LEU A 101 -14.44 13.55 -6.80
N VAL A 102 -13.29 13.46 -6.13
CA VAL A 102 -13.18 13.09 -4.71
C VAL A 102 -12.68 14.30 -3.94
N GLY A 103 -13.59 14.98 -3.24
CA GLY A 103 -13.31 16.30 -2.72
C GLY A 103 -12.91 17.25 -3.85
N LYS A 104 -11.63 17.67 -3.87
CA LYS A 104 -11.06 18.52 -4.92
C LYS A 104 -10.28 17.75 -6.01
N TRP A 105 -10.13 16.45 -5.86
CA TRP A 105 -9.24 15.62 -6.68
C TRP A 105 -9.97 15.03 -7.87
N ASN A 106 -9.33 15.03 -9.03
CA ASN A 106 -9.85 14.37 -10.22
C ASN A 106 -9.82 12.86 -10.03
N ALA A 107 -10.93 12.20 -10.36
CA ALA A 107 -11.08 10.77 -10.30
C ALA A 107 -11.72 10.23 -11.58
N ALA A 108 -11.48 8.95 -11.87
CA ALA A 108 -12.16 8.23 -12.93
C ALA A 108 -12.46 6.80 -12.48
N VAL A 109 -13.66 6.32 -12.80
CA VAL A 109 -14.10 4.95 -12.51
C VAL A 109 -14.44 4.22 -13.81
N ALA A 110 -14.08 2.94 -13.88
CA ALA A 110 -14.57 2.02 -14.90
C ALA A 110 -15.07 0.74 -14.23
N GLU A 111 -16.22 0.25 -14.67
CA GLU A 111 -16.78 -1.02 -14.24
C GLU A 111 -16.31 -2.14 -15.18
N PHE A 112 -16.32 -3.37 -14.67
CA PHE A 112 -16.04 -4.54 -15.47
C PHE A 112 -16.93 -5.73 -15.11
N ALA A 113 -17.12 -6.60 -16.09
CA ALA A 113 -17.65 -7.94 -15.92
C ALA A 113 -16.69 -8.94 -16.59
N GLY A 114 -16.32 -10.00 -15.88
CA GLY A 114 -15.34 -10.97 -16.34
C GLY A 114 -15.49 -12.31 -15.63
N SER A 115 -14.40 -13.08 -15.58
CA SER A 115 -14.35 -14.35 -14.85
C SER A 115 -13.27 -14.30 -13.78
N ASP A 116 -13.51 -14.97 -12.66
CA ASP A 116 -12.53 -15.14 -11.60
C ASP A 116 -11.32 -15.93 -12.15
N PRO A 117 -10.11 -15.35 -12.19
CA PRO A 117 -8.93 -16.07 -12.65
C PRO A 117 -8.53 -17.21 -11.71
N SER A 118 -9.01 -17.21 -10.47
CA SER A 118 -8.71 -18.21 -9.45
C SER A 118 -9.73 -19.34 -9.38
N VAL A 119 -10.96 -19.12 -9.86
CA VAL A 119 -12.05 -20.10 -9.83
C VAL A 119 -12.73 -20.21 -11.21
N PRO A 120 -12.45 -21.27 -11.97
CA PRO A 120 -13.05 -21.46 -13.29
C PRO A 120 -14.58 -21.43 -13.25
N GLY A 121 -15.19 -20.68 -14.18
CA GLY A 121 -16.65 -20.62 -14.35
C GLY A 121 -17.38 -19.66 -13.40
N VAL A 122 -16.68 -18.99 -12.48
CA VAL A 122 -17.28 -17.96 -11.63
C VAL A 122 -17.21 -16.61 -12.36
N ALA A 123 -18.37 -16.04 -12.65
CA ALA A 123 -18.47 -14.68 -13.17
C ALA A 123 -18.26 -13.67 -12.04
N VAL A 124 -17.46 -12.64 -12.31
CA VAL A 124 -17.10 -11.59 -11.37
C VAL A 124 -17.38 -10.24 -12.01
N THR A 125 -18.01 -9.37 -11.23
CA THR A 125 -18.27 -7.99 -11.59
C THR A 125 -17.62 -7.08 -10.57
N GLY A 126 -17.18 -5.91 -11.01
CA GLY A 126 -16.47 -5.00 -10.15
C GLY A 126 -16.30 -3.61 -10.74
N ARG A 127 -15.56 -2.80 -10.01
CA ARG A 127 -15.19 -1.44 -10.41
C ARG A 127 -13.75 -1.15 -10.07
N HIS A 128 -13.17 -0.26 -10.85
CA HIS A 128 -11.82 0.21 -10.69
C HIS A 128 -11.79 1.72 -10.76
N VAL A 129 -11.15 2.33 -9.78
CA VAL A 129 -11.15 3.77 -9.57
C VAL A 129 -9.72 4.24 -9.42
N LEU A 130 -9.38 5.32 -10.12
CA LEU A 130 -8.16 6.09 -9.89
C LEU A 130 -8.52 7.47 -9.38
N VAL A 131 -7.80 7.96 -8.38
CA VAL A 131 -7.81 9.35 -7.93
C VAL A 131 -6.44 9.95 -8.11
N ARG A 132 -6.37 11.06 -8.83
CA ARG A 132 -5.15 11.83 -9.03
C ARG A 132 -5.07 12.94 -8.00
N THR A 133 -4.03 12.88 -7.16
CA THR A 133 -3.72 13.90 -6.16
C THR A 133 -2.47 14.70 -6.56
N ASP A 134 -2.14 15.74 -5.81
CA ASP A 134 -0.91 16.52 -6.03
C ASP A 134 0.37 15.72 -5.73
N TRP A 135 0.25 14.63 -4.98
CA TRP A 135 1.36 13.86 -4.41
C TRP A 135 1.44 12.43 -5.00
N GLY A 136 0.39 11.95 -5.66
CA GLY A 136 0.39 10.65 -6.30
C GLY A 136 -0.95 10.20 -6.87
N VAL A 137 -1.06 8.91 -7.16
CA VAL A 137 -2.27 8.23 -7.61
C VAL A 137 -2.74 7.25 -6.55
N PHE A 138 -3.96 7.44 -6.08
CA PHE A 138 -4.66 6.42 -5.31
C PHE A 138 -5.45 5.52 -6.26
N GLU A 139 -5.35 4.23 -6.04
CA GLU A 139 -5.99 3.20 -6.84
C GLU A 139 -6.87 2.34 -5.95
N PHE A 140 -8.14 2.21 -6.30
CA PHE A 140 -9.13 1.40 -5.61
C PHE A 140 -9.74 0.42 -6.60
N HIS A 141 -9.74 -0.86 -6.26
CA HIS A 141 -10.38 -1.89 -7.07
C HIS A 141 -11.26 -2.73 -6.16
N ALA A 142 -12.50 -2.96 -6.60
CA ALA A 142 -13.43 -3.82 -5.89
C ALA A 142 -14.04 -4.83 -6.86
N SER A 143 -14.16 -6.06 -6.41
CA SER A 143 -14.77 -7.13 -7.18
C SER A 143 -15.56 -8.06 -6.28
N ALA A 144 -16.58 -8.69 -6.84
CA ALA A 144 -17.30 -9.79 -6.20
C ALA A 144 -17.91 -10.73 -7.25
N PRO A 145 -18.19 -11.99 -6.87
CA PRO A 145 -19.04 -12.86 -7.67
C PRO A 145 -20.40 -12.22 -7.96
N ASP A 146 -20.93 -12.43 -9.15
CA ASP A 146 -22.21 -11.85 -9.59
C ASP A 146 -23.37 -12.15 -8.63
N ALA A 147 -23.34 -13.31 -7.95
CA ALA A 147 -24.35 -13.74 -6.99
C ALA A 147 -24.49 -12.81 -5.77
N VAL A 148 -23.47 -12.00 -5.46
CA VAL A 148 -23.46 -11.11 -4.29
C VAL A 148 -23.11 -9.66 -4.64
N VAL A 149 -22.90 -9.36 -5.93
CA VAL A 149 -22.40 -8.06 -6.40
C VAL A 149 -23.30 -6.90 -5.97
N GLU A 150 -24.62 -7.06 -5.95
CA GLU A 150 -25.55 -6.01 -5.56
C GLU A 150 -25.31 -5.54 -4.12
N THR A 151 -25.28 -6.48 -3.17
CA THR A 151 -24.98 -6.19 -1.76
C THR A 151 -23.57 -5.64 -1.55
N ARG A 152 -22.62 -6.08 -2.38
CA ARG A 152 -21.22 -5.63 -2.32
C ARG A 152 -21.05 -4.23 -2.91
N SER A 153 -21.80 -3.91 -3.95
CA SER A 153 -21.77 -2.61 -4.63
C SER A 153 -22.08 -1.48 -3.67
N GLU A 154 -23.08 -1.63 -2.80
CA GLU A 154 -23.38 -0.66 -1.74
C GLU A 154 -22.22 -0.53 -0.74
N THR A 155 -21.61 -1.65 -0.35
CA THR A 155 -20.50 -1.67 0.60
C THR A 155 -19.26 -0.97 0.04
N TRP A 156 -18.95 -1.21 -1.24
CA TRP A 156 -17.85 -0.57 -1.95
C TRP A 156 -18.09 0.93 -2.07
N THR A 157 -19.30 1.35 -2.41
CA THR A 157 -19.66 2.76 -2.49
C THR A 157 -19.50 3.45 -1.13
N LYS A 158 -19.97 2.85 -0.03
CA LYS A 158 -19.79 3.43 1.32
C LYS A 158 -18.33 3.53 1.74
N THR A 159 -17.55 2.47 1.50
CA THR A 159 -16.10 2.47 1.80
C THR A 159 -15.40 3.57 0.99
N TRP A 160 -15.76 3.68 -0.28
CA TRP A 160 -15.27 4.72 -1.17
C TRP A 160 -15.67 6.13 -0.72
N GLU A 161 -16.92 6.35 -0.32
CA GLU A 161 -17.43 7.64 0.14
C GLU A 161 -16.80 8.09 1.47
N SER A 162 -16.30 7.14 2.28
CA SER A 162 -15.54 7.44 3.50
C SER A 162 -14.11 7.90 3.27
N LEU A 163 -13.63 7.84 2.01
CA LEU A 163 -12.24 8.12 1.67
C LEU A 163 -11.85 9.57 1.99
N LEU A 164 -10.86 9.73 2.87
CA LEU A 164 -10.18 10.99 3.13
C LEU A 164 -8.78 10.94 2.55
N LEU A 165 -8.46 11.93 1.70
CA LEU A 165 -7.17 12.07 1.04
C LEU A 165 -6.44 13.29 1.58
N ASN A 166 -5.54 13.04 2.53
CA ASN A 166 -4.72 14.04 3.17
C ASN A 166 -3.36 14.08 2.47
N PRO A 167 -2.86 15.25 2.05
CA PRO A 167 -1.49 15.34 1.57
C PRO A 167 -0.52 14.78 2.62
N PRO A 168 0.52 14.05 2.21
CA PRO A 168 1.61 13.73 3.12
C PRO A 168 2.17 15.05 3.65
N ASP A 169 2.48 15.11 4.95
CA ASP A 169 2.92 16.33 5.60
C ASP A 169 4.22 16.87 4.96
N ALA A 170 4.07 17.86 4.07
CA ALA A 170 5.21 18.51 3.40
C ALA A 170 6.05 19.40 4.33
N THR A 171 5.52 19.72 5.52
CA THR A 171 6.11 20.71 6.43
C THR A 171 5.97 20.30 7.88
N THR A 172 6.67 19.25 8.32
CA THR A 172 7.10 19.18 9.72
C THR A 172 8.44 18.43 9.82
N ASN A 173 9.44 19.09 10.41
CA ASN A 173 10.16 18.42 11.48
C ASN A 173 9.18 18.36 12.67
N PRO A 174 8.88 17.18 13.25
CA PRO A 174 8.38 17.17 14.61
C PRO A 174 9.02 16.06 15.45
N VAL A 175 9.75 16.51 16.47
CA VAL A 175 9.70 15.85 17.77
C VAL A 175 8.27 16.03 18.29
N ALA A 176 7.34 15.16 17.90
CA ALA A 176 6.10 14.81 18.62
C ALA A 176 5.13 14.04 17.70
N ASN A 177 4.91 12.77 18.04
CA ASN A 177 3.75 11.93 17.73
C ASN A 177 3.34 11.75 16.25
N GLY A 178 4.04 10.83 15.58
CA GLY A 178 3.34 9.79 14.80
C GLY A 178 3.37 9.89 13.28
N VAL A 179 3.83 10.99 12.69
CA VAL A 179 4.10 11.07 11.24
C VAL A 179 5.59 11.26 11.03
N GLN A 180 6.21 10.28 10.38
CA GLN A 180 7.66 10.18 10.31
C GLN A 180 8.17 10.83 9.03
N SER A 181 8.80 11.98 9.20
CA SER A 181 9.62 12.58 8.15
C SER A 181 10.61 11.54 7.64
N PRO A 182 10.85 11.42 6.32
CA PRO A 182 11.88 10.54 5.72
C PRO A 182 13.27 10.70 6.35
N VAL A 183 13.54 11.84 7.00
CA VAL A 183 14.76 12.10 7.77
C VAL A 183 14.86 11.19 9.01
N SER A 184 13.75 10.74 9.58
CA SER A 184 13.74 9.97 10.83
C SER A 184 14.19 8.51 10.68
N ILE A 185 14.22 7.96 9.46
CA ILE A 185 14.88 6.67 9.21
C ILE A 185 16.41 6.79 9.24
N ILE A 186 16.96 7.99 9.06
CA ILE A 186 18.41 8.23 9.12
C ILE A 186 18.90 7.93 10.53
N GLY A 187 19.89 7.04 10.61
CA GLY A 187 20.45 6.57 11.86
C GLY A 187 21.01 5.16 11.77
N ASP A 188 21.51 4.72 12.91
CA ASP A 188 22.00 3.38 13.14
C ASP A 188 20.94 2.52 13.83
N TRP A 189 20.65 1.37 13.25
CA TRP A 189 19.60 0.46 13.68
C TRP A 189 20.18 -0.94 13.86
N LYS A 190 19.83 -1.61 14.96
CA LYS A 190 20.32 -2.94 15.33
C LYS A 190 19.18 -3.96 15.26
N SER A 191 19.30 -4.91 14.34
CA SER A 191 18.49 -6.13 14.35
C SER A 191 19.18 -7.22 15.18
N TYR A 192 18.52 -8.37 15.34
CA TYR A 192 19.08 -9.52 16.06
C TYR A 192 20.43 -10.02 15.49
N ARG A 193 20.65 -9.94 14.17
CA ARG A 193 21.86 -10.47 13.50
C ARG A 193 22.59 -9.49 12.58
N SER A 194 22.16 -8.24 12.54
CA SER A 194 22.79 -7.23 11.70
C SER A 194 22.62 -5.84 12.29
N ARG A 195 23.39 -4.89 11.76
CA ARG A 195 23.17 -3.45 11.93
C ARG A 195 22.83 -2.88 10.56
N MET A 196 21.87 -1.98 10.50
CA MET A 196 21.47 -1.26 9.32
C MET A 196 21.68 0.23 9.56
N ARG A 197 22.36 0.92 8.65
CA ARG A 197 22.60 2.35 8.70
C ARG A 197 21.96 3.01 7.50
N PHE A 198 21.16 4.03 7.74
CA PHE A 198 20.69 4.96 6.71
C PHE A 198 21.38 6.31 6.96
N SER A 199 22.03 6.84 5.94
CA SER A 199 22.84 8.08 6.02
C SER A 199 22.16 9.23 5.29
N GLU A 200 22.50 10.48 5.66
CA GLU A 200 21.96 11.70 5.05
C GLU A 200 22.30 11.86 3.57
N ASP A 201 23.39 11.23 3.10
CA ASP A 201 23.82 11.22 1.70
C ASP A 201 23.04 10.22 0.83
N GLY A 202 21.97 9.61 1.36
CA GLY A 202 21.17 8.61 0.66
C GLY A 202 21.85 7.24 0.57
N ARG A 203 22.85 6.95 1.41
CA ARG A 203 23.47 5.61 1.48
C ARG A 203 22.82 4.73 2.53
N VAL A 204 22.69 3.45 2.21
CA VAL A 204 22.26 2.40 3.14
C VAL A 204 23.32 1.31 3.24
N VAL A 205 23.58 0.85 4.46
CA VAL A 205 24.56 -0.18 4.76
C VAL A 205 23.97 -1.21 5.71
N ILE A 206 24.06 -2.50 5.39
CA ILE A 206 23.78 -3.61 6.30
C ILE A 206 25.10 -4.27 6.67
N VAL A 207 25.44 -4.25 7.95
CA VAL A 207 26.59 -4.97 8.52
C VAL A 207 26.07 -6.18 9.28
N PRO A 208 26.22 -7.41 8.79
CA PRO A 208 25.87 -8.60 9.57
C PRO A 208 26.78 -8.71 10.79
N ASP A 209 26.29 -9.30 11.87
CA ASP A 209 27.15 -9.64 13.00
C ASP A 209 28.16 -10.71 12.57
N ALA A 210 29.40 -10.60 13.05
CA ALA A 210 30.41 -11.63 12.82
C ALA A 210 29.97 -12.94 13.51
N VAL A 211 29.69 -13.96 12.71
CA VAL A 211 29.43 -15.32 13.22
C VAL A 211 30.79 -16.03 13.34
N GLY A 212 31.36 -15.99 14.55
CA GLY A 212 32.66 -16.59 14.88
C GLY A 212 33.83 -15.61 14.90
N SER A 213 34.85 -15.90 15.71
CA SER A 213 35.97 -15.00 16.04
C SER A 213 36.91 -14.63 14.89
N ASN A 214 36.77 -15.25 13.71
CA ASN A 214 37.71 -15.12 12.58
C ASN A 214 37.07 -14.76 11.23
N ARG A 215 35.82 -14.27 11.22
CA ARG A 215 35.17 -13.85 9.96
C ARG A 215 34.89 -12.35 9.95
N THR A 216 35.49 -11.66 9.00
CA THR A 216 35.13 -10.29 8.65
C THR A 216 33.72 -10.30 8.05
N ALA A 217 32.77 -9.62 8.71
CA ALA A 217 31.45 -9.41 8.16
C ALA A 217 31.58 -8.52 6.92
N ASN A 218 31.18 -9.03 5.74
CA ASN A 218 31.14 -8.23 4.53
C ASN A 218 29.88 -7.36 4.57
N PRO A 219 30.02 -6.02 4.64
CA PRO A 219 28.87 -5.14 4.61
C PRO A 219 28.21 -5.19 3.23
N VAL A 220 26.88 -5.17 3.22
CA VAL A 220 26.09 -4.96 2.01
C VAL A 220 25.79 -3.47 1.93
N THR A 221 26.12 -2.84 0.81
CA THR A 221 26.02 -1.40 0.64
C THR A 221 25.15 -1.04 -0.56
N GLY A 222 24.46 0.09 -0.49
CA GLY A 222 23.56 0.56 -1.54
C GLY A 222 23.18 2.02 -1.38
N SER A 223 22.36 2.52 -2.29
CA SER A 223 21.65 3.78 -2.14
C SER A 223 20.20 3.53 -1.73
N PHE A 224 19.60 4.48 -1.03
CA PHE A 224 18.18 4.46 -0.74
C PHE A 224 17.53 5.80 -1.07
N ASP A 225 16.24 5.74 -1.32
CA ASP A 225 15.35 6.89 -1.43
C ASP A 225 14.15 6.62 -0.52
N ALA A 226 13.90 7.50 0.45
CA ALA A 226 12.80 7.38 1.39
C ALA A 226 11.70 8.37 1.03
N ARG A 227 10.47 7.86 0.85
CA ARG A 227 9.28 8.63 0.48
C ARG A 227 8.15 8.22 1.40
N ASP A 228 7.76 9.12 2.30
CA ASP A 228 6.77 8.86 3.33
C ASP A 228 7.10 7.57 4.10
N ASP A 229 6.21 6.58 4.07
CA ASP A 229 6.39 5.28 4.73
C ASP A 229 7.09 4.22 3.86
N LEU A 230 7.64 4.59 2.70
CA LEU A 230 8.36 3.67 1.81
C LEU A 230 9.85 4.03 1.72
N VAL A 231 10.67 2.98 1.65
CA VAL A 231 12.11 3.07 1.42
C VAL A 231 12.45 2.19 0.23
N PHE A 232 12.98 2.81 -0.82
CA PHE A 232 13.44 2.14 -2.02
C PHE A 232 14.95 1.97 -1.95
N VAL A 233 15.42 0.73 -1.78
CA VAL A 233 16.84 0.41 -1.74
C VAL A 233 17.30 -0.14 -3.08
N ARG A 234 18.44 0.38 -3.56
CA ARG A 234 19.22 -0.18 -4.66
C ARG A 234 20.60 -0.55 -4.14
N TRP A 235 20.89 -1.84 -4.12
CA TRP A 235 22.18 -2.37 -3.70
C TRP A 235 23.25 -2.17 -4.77
N ASP A 236 24.52 -2.10 -4.37
CA ASP A 236 25.65 -1.87 -5.27
C ASP A 236 25.85 -3.04 -6.27
N ASP A 237 25.34 -4.24 -5.94
CA ASP A 237 25.28 -5.39 -6.87
C ASP A 237 24.17 -5.28 -7.92
N GLY A 238 23.37 -4.21 -7.88
CA GLY A 238 22.28 -3.91 -8.81
C GLY A 238 20.91 -4.46 -8.37
N SER A 239 20.84 -5.28 -7.33
CA SER A 239 19.57 -5.77 -6.77
C SER A 239 18.78 -4.64 -6.10
N ARG A 240 17.46 -4.85 -5.94
CA ARG A 240 16.54 -3.83 -5.40
C ARG A 240 15.65 -4.44 -4.35
N LEU A 241 15.36 -3.67 -3.31
CA LEU A 241 14.47 -4.06 -2.23
C LEU A 241 13.71 -2.85 -1.73
N ASN A 242 12.40 -2.99 -1.59
CA ASN A 242 11.56 -1.93 -1.05
C ASN A 242 11.08 -2.35 0.33
N PHE A 243 11.04 -1.41 1.25
CA PHE A 243 10.47 -1.59 2.57
C PHE A 243 9.36 -0.59 2.78
N ARG A 244 8.29 -1.01 3.44
CA ARG A 244 7.48 -0.08 4.22
C ARG A 244 8.14 0.06 5.60
N TRP A 245 8.29 1.28 6.07
CA TRP A 245 8.93 1.55 7.35
C TRP A 245 8.01 2.31 8.29
N ARG A 246 8.16 2.02 9.57
CA ARG A 246 7.52 2.74 10.67
C ARG A 246 8.42 2.71 11.89
N LEU A 247 8.46 3.78 12.64
CA LEU A 247 9.04 3.88 13.98
C LEU A 247 7.93 3.74 15.02
N GLU A 248 8.14 2.92 16.04
CA GLU A 248 7.35 2.94 17.26
C GLU A 248 8.30 3.22 18.43
N GLY A 249 8.24 4.43 18.98
CA GLY A 249 9.23 4.90 19.93
C GLY A 249 10.62 5.00 19.27
N ASN A 250 11.59 4.23 19.78
CA ASN A 250 12.97 4.17 19.26
C ASN A 250 13.24 2.93 18.39
N ASP A 251 12.19 2.23 17.99
CA ASP A 251 12.32 1.00 17.22
C ASP A 251 11.81 1.21 15.80
N LEU A 252 12.64 0.84 14.83
CA LEU A 252 12.32 0.80 13.41
C LEU A 252 11.78 -0.57 13.04
N PHE A 253 10.64 -0.58 12.37
CA PHE A 253 10.05 -1.75 11.75
C PHE A 253 10.14 -1.57 10.24
N LEU A 254 10.76 -2.54 9.56
CA LEU A 254 10.82 -2.61 8.11
C LEU A 254 10.03 -3.83 7.66
N THR A 255 8.95 -3.62 6.92
CA THR A 255 8.18 -4.68 6.29
C THR A 255 8.62 -4.79 4.84
N ASP A 256 9.14 -5.94 4.45
CA ASP A 256 9.54 -6.19 3.06
C ASP A 256 8.37 -6.63 2.18
N HIS A 257 8.67 -6.86 0.90
CA HIS A 257 7.73 -7.32 -0.11
C HIS A 257 7.20 -8.75 0.11
N GLU A 258 7.71 -9.51 1.09
CA GLU A 258 7.18 -10.82 1.47
C GLU A 258 6.32 -10.74 2.75
N GLY A 259 6.21 -9.55 3.34
CA GLY A 259 5.48 -9.31 4.59
C GLY A 259 6.32 -9.64 5.82
N GLN A 260 7.61 -9.92 5.64
CA GLN A 260 8.51 -10.15 6.75
C GLN A 260 8.81 -8.82 7.42
N ILE A 261 8.51 -8.77 8.72
CA ILE A 261 8.79 -7.59 9.55
C ILE A 261 10.14 -7.78 10.22
N SER A 262 11.08 -6.92 9.87
CA SER A 262 12.33 -6.74 10.59
C SER A 262 12.15 -5.68 11.66
N HIS A 263 12.40 -6.05 12.92
CA HIS A 263 12.41 -5.13 14.06
C HIS A 263 13.85 -4.74 14.38
N LEU A 264 14.15 -3.45 14.31
CA LEU A 264 15.48 -2.90 14.52
C LEU A 264 15.43 -1.83 15.63
N LYS A 265 16.31 -1.95 16.61
CA LYS A 265 16.41 -0.98 17.72
C LYS A 265 17.38 0.13 17.36
N ARG A 266 17.07 1.37 17.69
CA ARG A 266 18.03 2.47 17.49
C ARG A 266 19.29 2.25 18.33
N VAL A 267 20.44 2.38 17.69
CA VAL A 267 21.73 2.42 18.38
C VAL A 267 21.94 3.86 18.83
N LEU A 268 21.83 4.08 20.14
CA LEU A 268 22.19 5.36 20.75
C LEU A 268 23.70 5.36 20.91
N ASN A 269 24.38 6.29 20.25
CA ASN A 269 25.79 6.59 20.50
C ASN A 269 25.92 7.54 21.69
#